data_AF-A0A351MES1-F1
#
_entry.id   AF-A0A351MES1-F1
#
_cell.length_a   1.000
_cell.length_b   1.000
_cell.length_c   1.000
_cell.angle_alpha   90.00
_cell.angle_beta   90.00
_cell.angle_gamma   90.00
#
_symmetry.space_group_name_H-M   'P 1'
#
loop_
_entity.id
_entity.type
_entity.pdbx_description
1 polymer ?
#
loop_
_entity_poly.entity_id
_entity_poly.type
_entity_poly.pdbx_seq_one_letter_code
_entity_poly.pdbx_strand_id
1 'polypeptide(L)' 'MTREPYLIGYARVSKGDDQSNAAQRRALDAAGCKRVFEETASG' A
#
# COMPACT_ATOMS: atom_id res chain seq x y z
N MET A 1 17.99 17.90 -14.90
CA MET A 1 17.35 17.56 -13.60
C MET A 1 16.14 16.70 -13.88
N THR A 2 16.22 15.40 -13.61
CA THR A 2 15.06 14.50 -13.66
C THR A 2 14.20 14.76 -12.43
N ARG A 3 12.91 15.06 -12.63
CA ARG A 3 11.96 15.23 -11.52
C ARG A 3 11.65 13.86 -10.95
N GLU A 4 11.83 13.68 -9.64
CA GLU A 4 11.45 12.42 -8.99
C GLU A 4 9.94 12.16 -9.20
N PRO A 5 9.55 10.91 -9.52
CA PRO A 5 8.16 10.56 -9.68
C PRO A 5 7.43 10.63 -8.34
N TYR A 6 6.19 11.13 -8.36
CA TYR A 6 5.31 11.07 -7.21
C TYR A 6 4.66 9.69 -7.15
N LEU A 7 5.14 8.84 -6.25
CA LEU A 7 4.68 7.46 -6.12
C LEU A 7 3.45 7.37 -5.20
N ILE A 8 2.42 6.65 -5.65
CA ILE A 8 1.22 6.34 -4.85
C ILE A 8 1.15 4.82 -4.66
N GLY A 9 0.98 4.39 -3.42
CA GLY A 9 0.85 2.99 -3.04
C GLY A 9 -0.60 2.59 -2.79
N TYR A 10 -0.91 1.33 -3.03
CA TYR A 10 -2.21 0.73 -2.74
C TYR A 10 -2.00 -0.64 -2.10
N ALA A 11 -2.60 -0.85 -0.94
CA ALA A 11 -2.60 -2.12 -0.21
C ALA A 11 -4.02 -2.62 -0.05
N ARG A 12 -4.26 -3.89 -0.36
CA ARG A 12 -5.57 -4.52 -0.23
C ARG A 12 -5.43 -5.89 0.40
N VAL A 13 -6.33 -6.19 1.32
CA VAL A 13 -6.58 -7.53 1.83
C VAL A 13 -8.03 -7.92 1.59
N SER A 14 -8.29 -9.22 1.49
CA SER A 14 -9.66 -9.73 1.47
C SER A 14 -10.27 -9.61 2.87
N LYS A 15 -11.61 -9.64 2.95
CA LYS A 15 -12.28 -9.81 4.25
C LYS A 15 -12.08 -11.25 4.71
N GLY A 16 -11.30 -11.43 5.77
CA GLY A 16 -11.07 -12.70 6.43
C GLY A 16 -10.41 -12.46 7.77
N ASP A 17 -10.64 -13.35 8.73
CA ASP A 17 -9.98 -13.28 10.03
C ASP A 17 -8.45 -13.35 9.83
N ASP A 18 -7.73 -12.53 10.59
CA ASP A 18 -6.26 -12.41 10.60
C ASP A 18 -5.57 -11.76 9.38
N GLN A 19 -6.31 -11.18 8.42
CA GLN A 19 -5.69 -10.43 7.33
C GLN A 19 -5.39 -8.97 7.71
N SER A 20 -4.16 -8.51 7.42
CA SER A 20 -3.71 -7.15 7.72
C SER A 20 -2.88 -6.55 6.58
N ASN A 21 -3.10 -5.26 6.30
CA ASN A 21 -2.30 -4.48 5.34
C ASN A 21 -0.90 -4.13 5.86
N ALA A 22 -0.53 -4.47 7.10
CA ALA A 22 0.70 -4.02 7.74
C ALA A 22 1.98 -4.38 6.95
N ALA A 23 2.07 -5.59 6.39
CA ALA A 23 3.22 -6.00 5.60
C ALA A 23 3.30 -5.25 4.27
N GLN A 24 2.16 -5.08 3.60
CA GLN A 24 2.06 -4.32 2.34
C GLN A 24 2.42 -2.85 2.56
N ARG A 25 1.93 -2.25 3.65
CA ARG A 25 2.22 -0.87 4.03
C ARG A 25 3.72 -0.62 4.19
N ARG A 26 4.42 -1.50 4.92
CA ARG A 26 5.88 -1.42 5.09
C ARG A 26 6.63 -1.51 3.76
N ALA A 27 6.18 -2.36 2.84
CA ALA A 27 6.77 -2.47 1.51
C ALA A 27 6.57 -1.20 0.68
N LEU A 28 5.39 -0.58 0.75
CA LEU A 28 5.08 0.68 0.05
C LEU A 28 5.88 1.86 0.62
N ASP A 29 6.05 1.92 1.94
CA ASP A 29 6.90 2.92 2.59
C ASP A 29 8.37 2.75 2.14
N ALA A 30 8.89 1.51 2.11
CA ALA A 30 10.24 1.21 1.63
C ALA A 30 10.44 1.52 0.14
N ALA A 31 9.39 1.42 -0.67
CA ALA A 31 9.39 1.80 -2.09
C ALA A 31 9.35 3.33 -2.32
N GLY A 32 9.16 4.14 -1.26
CA GLY A 32 9.12 5.60 -1.36
C GLY A 32 7.77 6.16 -1.80
N CYS A 33 6.67 5.40 -1.64
CA CYS A 33 5.32 5.91 -1.87
C CYS A 33 5.02 7.11 -0.97
N LYS A 34 4.62 8.23 -1.60
CA LYS A 34 4.32 9.49 -0.92
C LYS A 34 2.90 9.52 -0.34
N ARG A 35 2.02 8.67 -0.86
CA ARG A 35 0.64 8.49 -0.40
C ARG A 35 0.27 7.01 -0.52
N VAL A 36 -0.34 6.45 0.50
CA VAL A 36 -0.77 5.04 0.52
C VAL A 36 -2.27 4.97 0.81
N PHE A 37 -2.98 4.15 0.03
CA PHE A 37 -4.39 3.81 0.24
C PHE A 37 -4.49 2.37 0.70
N GLU A 38 -5.39 2.11 1.65
CA GLU A 38 -5.60 0.80 2.24
C GLU A 38 -7.07 0.39 2.05
N GLU A 39 -7.29 -0.84 1.62
CA GLU A 39 -8.62 -1.39 1.39
C GLU A 39 -8.77 -2.76 2.07
N THR A 40 -9.98 -3.03 2.56
CA THR A 40 -10.39 -4.35 3.03
C THR A 40 -11.69 -4.73 2.33
N ALA A 41 -11.59 -5.57 1.30
CA ALA A 41 -12.71 -5.93 0.44
C ALA A 41 -12.59 -7.37 -0.05
N SER A 42 -13.67 -8.15 0.09
CA SER A 42 -13.82 -9.43 -0.61
C SER A 42 -13.89 -9.21 -2.13
N GLY A 43 -13.47 -10.22 -2.90
CA GLY A 43 -13.71 -10.25 -4.35
C GLY A 43 -15.18 -10.28 -4.71
#